data_AF-A0A4R5DEZ2-F1
#
_entry.id   AF-A0A4R5DEZ2-F1
#
_cell.length_a   1.000
_cell.length_b   1.000
_cell.length_c   1.000
_cell.angle_alpha   90.00
_cell.angle_beta   90.00
_cell.angle_gamma   90.00
#
_symmetry.space_group_name_H-M   'P 1'
#
loop_
_entity.id
_entity.type
_entity.pdbx_description
1 polymer ?
#
loop_
_entity_poly.entity_id
_entity_poly.type
_entity_poly.pdbx_seq_one_letter_code
_entity_poly.pdbx_strand_id
1 'polypeptide(L)'
;MENQQFKDCIDACVACALACSQCATACLKEENVGHLTMCIQLDLECAAVCRSAAELMSLGSSFSAHLCRVCADACNACADECEKHAAMGMDHCRKCAEACRTCAKACEEMATPV
;
A
#
# COMPACT_ATOMS: atom_id res chain seq x y z
N MET A 1 6.59 19.73 -19.01
CA MET A 1 7.08 18.46 -18.42
C MET A 1 6.89 18.59 -16.91
N GLU A 2 5.67 18.36 -16.42
CA GLU A 2 5.28 18.75 -15.05
C GLU A 2 5.00 17.58 -14.10
N ASN A 3 5.28 16.33 -14.48
CA ASN A 3 4.96 15.18 -13.62
C ASN A 3 6.09 14.13 -13.48
N GLN A 4 7.33 14.49 -13.80
CA GLN A 4 8.46 13.58 -13.58
C GLN A 4 8.72 13.33 -12.08
N GLN A 5 8.36 14.29 -11.23
CA GLN A 5 8.66 14.29 -9.80
C GLN A 5 7.86 13.24 -9.01
N PHE A 6 6.65 12.91 -9.47
CA PHE A 6 5.79 11.92 -8.80
C PHE A 6 5.81 10.55 -9.47
N LYS A 7 6.47 10.39 -10.63
CA LYS A 7 6.34 9.18 -11.45
C LYS A 7 6.62 7.91 -10.66
N ASP A 8 7.74 7.87 -9.93
CA ASP A 8 8.15 6.69 -9.19
C ASP A 8 7.20 6.39 -8.02
N CYS A 9 6.67 7.43 -7.35
CA CYS A 9 5.70 7.29 -6.28
C CYS A 9 4.33 6.82 -6.82
N ILE A 10 3.88 7.32 -7.96
CA ILE A 10 2.66 6.88 -8.65
C ILE A 10 2.78 5.39 -9.02
N ASP A 11 3.90 5.01 -9.65
CA ASP A 11 4.13 3.62 -10.07
C ASP A 11 4.15 2.68 -8.85
N ALA A 12 4.78 3.08 -7.75
CA ALA A 12 4.79 2.33 -6.49
C ALA A 12 3.39 2.21 -5.86
N CYS A 13 2.60 3.29 -5.84
CA CYS A 13 1.23 3.30 -5.34
C CYS A 13 0.33 2.34 -6.14
N VAL A 14 0.39 2.39 -7.47
CA VAL A 14 -0.41 1.51 -8.34
C VAL A 14 -0.03 0.05 -8.14
N ALA A 15 1.27 -0.25 -8.07
CA ALA A 15 1.76 -1.61 -7.83
C ALA A 15 1.33 -2.14 -6.45
N CYS A 16 1.45 -1.31 -5.40
CA CYS A 16 1.03 -1.65 -4.05
C CYS A 16 -0.49 -1.89 -3.98
N ALA A 17 -1.31 -1.01 -4.58
CA ALA A 17 -2.75 -1.17 -4.58
C ALA A 17 -3.20 -2.50 -5.22
N LEU A 18 -2.55 -2.91 -6.30
CA LEU A 18 -2.80 -4.21 -6.94
C LEU A 18 -2.38 -5.36 -6.04
N ALA A 19 -1.18 -5.29 -5.45
CA ALA A 19 -0.67 -6.32 -4.55
C ALA A 19 -1.58 -6.53 -3.33
N CYS A 20 -2.01 -5.45 -2.67
CA CYS A 20 -2.93 -5.51 -1.54
C CYS A 20 -4.30 -6.09 -1.94
N SER A 21 -4.86 -5.67 -3.09
CA SER A 21 -6.15 -6.21 -3.55
C SER A 21 -6.06 -7.72 -3.85
N GLN A 22 -4.93 -8.18 -4.39
CA GLN A 22 -4.65 -9.59 -4.61
C GLN A 22 -4.43 -10.34 -3.30
N CYS A 23 -3.72 -9.75 -2.34
CA CYS A 23 -3.46 -10.32 -1.03
C CYS A 23 -4.76 -10.51 -0.25
N ALA A 24 -5.62 -9.49 -0.16
CA ALA A 24 -6.94 -9.62 0.45
C ALA A 24 -7.76 -10.77 -0.16
N THR A 25 -7.76 -10.89 -1.49
CA THR A 25 -8.47 -11.97 -2.20
C THR A 25 -7.86 -13.34 -1.94
N ALA A 26 -6.54 -13.42 -1.78
CA ALA A 26 -5.83 -14.66 -1.43
C ALA A 26 -6.12 -15.06 0.02
N CYS A 27 -6.02 -14.12 0.97
CA CYS A 27 -6.37 -14.32 2.38
C CYS A 27 -7.81 -14.86 2.55
N LEU A 28 -8.77 -14.37 1.76
CA LEU A 28 -10.15 -14.86 1.76
C LEU A 28 -10.31 -16.33 1.30
N LYS A 29 -9.30 -16.90 0.66
CA LYS A 29 -9.30 -18.29 0.16
C LYS A 29 -8.52 -19.25 1.05
N GLU A 30 -7.84 -18.74 2.08
CA GLU A 30 -7.14 -19.56 3.07
C GLU A 30 -8.12 -20.31 3.98
N GLU A 31 -7.76 -21.51 4.43
CA GLU A 31 -8.66 -22.37 5.21
C GLU A 31 -9.11 -21.73 6.54
N ASN A 32 -8.24 -20.90 7.14
CA ASN A 32 -8.51 -20.27 8.43
C ASN A 32 -8.51 -18.74 8.33
N VAL A 33 -9.47 -18.23 7.55
CA VAL A 33 -9.68 -16.79 7.31
C VAL A 33 -9.88 -15.96 8.59
N GLY A 34 -10.31 -16.57 9.70
CA GLY A 34 -10.56 -15.87 10.97
C GLY A 34 -9.32 -15.13 11.49
N HIS A 35 -8.12 -15.72 11.33
CA HIS A 35 -6.86 -15.09 11.73
C HIS A 35 -6.32 -14.06 10.73
N LEU A 36 -6.96 -13.90 9.58
CA LEU A 36 -6.54 -13.00 8.51
C LEU A 36 -7.44 -11.77 8.38
N THR A 37 -8.45 -11.63 9.24
CA THR A 37 -9.43 -10.53 9.20
C THR A 37 -8.76 -9.15 9.25
N MET A 38 -7.74 -8.98 10.09
CA MET A 38 -6.96 -7.73 10.16
C MET A 38 -6.14 -7.50 8.90
N CYS A 39 -5.43 -8.52 8.39
CA CYS A 39 -4.68 -8.43 7.13
C CYS A 39 -5.58 -8.02 5.97
N ILE A 40 -6.76 -8.65 5.85
CA ILE A 40 -7.74 -8.33 4.80
C ILE A 40 -8.21 -6.87 4.92
N GLN A 41 -8.51 -6.41 6.13
CA GLN A 41 -8.96 -5.03 6.35
C GLN A 41 -7.87 -4.03 5.92
N LEU A 42 -6.63 -4.24 6.39
CA LEU A 42 -5.50 -3.37 6.06
C LEU A 42 -5.14 -3.41 4.57
N ASP A 43 -5.19 -4.59 3.93
CA ASP A 43 -5.00 -4.73 2.48
C ASP A 43 -6.02 -3.87 1.70
N LEU A 44 -7.29 -3.90 2.08
CA LEU A 44 -8.35 -3.15 1.40
C LEU A 44 -8.21 -1.63 1.62
N GLU A 45 -7.89 -1.21 2.84
CA GLU A 45 -7.63 0.19 3.20
C GLU A 45 -6.40 0.73 2.46
N CYS A 46 -5.28 -0.01 2.51
CA CYS A 46 -4.05 0.35 1.83
C CYS A 46 -4.28 0.46 0.32
N ALA A 47 -5.00 -0.49 -0.29
CA ALA A 47 -5.31 -0.43 -1.70
C ALA A 47 -6.17 0.79 -2.08
N ALA A 48 -7.14 1.17 -1.24
CA ALA A 48 -7.94 2.36 -1.47
C ALA A 48 -7.10 3.64 -1.40
N VAL A 49 -6.30 3.79 -0.35
CA VAL A 49 -5.45 4.98 -0.15
C VAL A 49 -4.39 5.09 -1.24
N CYS A 50 -3.71 4.00 -1.61
CA CYS A 50 -2.73 3.99 -2.70
C CYS A 50 -3.32 4.44 -4.03
N ARG A 51 -4.54 3.99 -4.38
CA ARG A 51 -5.24 4.44 -5.60
C ARG A 51 -5.51 5.94 -5.55
N SER A 52 -6.02 6.44 -4.44
CA SER A 52 -6.29 7.88 -4.28
C SER A 52 -5.00 8.72 -4.32
N ALA A 53 -3.91 8.24 -3.72
CA ALA A 53 -2.62 8.92 -3.75
C ALA A 53 -2.07 9.03 -5.18
N ALA A 54 -2.09 7.92 -5.92
CA ALA A 54 -1.69 7.89 -7.34
C ALA A 54 -2.52 8.85 -8.20
N GLU A 55 -3.83 8.89 -7.99
CA GLU A 55 -4.74 9.76 -8.72
C GLU A 55 -4.47 11.25 -8.42
N LEU A 56 -4.38 11.64 -7.15
CA LEU A 56 -4.12 13.02 -6.78
C LEU A 56 -2.75 13.53 -7.27
N MET A 57 -1.71 12.70 -7.17
CA MET A 57 -0.40 13.02 -7.73
C MET A 57 -0.48 13.20 -9.27
N SER A 58 -1.20 12.32 -9.96
CA SER A 58 -1.38 12.39 -11.42
C SER A 58 -2.10 13.68 -11.85
N LEU A 59 -3.01 14.18 -11.01
CA LEU A 59 -3.73 15.44 -11.23
C LEU A 59 -2.93 16.69 -10.84
N GLY A 60 -1.73 16.55 -10.26
CA GLY A 60 -0.96 17.68 -9.73
C GLY A 60 -1.65 18.36 -8.55
N SER A 61 -2.44 17.61 -7.76
CA SER A 61 -3.23 18.15 -6.66
C SER A 61 -2.37 18.74 -5.56
N SER A 62 -2.79 19.87 -4.98
CA SER A 62 -2.17 20.46 -3.79
C SER A 62 -2.31 19.58 -2.53
N PHE A 63 -3.21 18.60 -2.55
CA PHE A 63 -3.41 17.65 -1.46
C PHE A 63 -2.48 16.44 -1.52
N SER A 64 -1.71 16.27 -2.60
CA SER A 64 -0.89 15.08 -2.84
C SER A 64 0.06 14.77 -1.67
N ALA A 65 0.78 15.77 -1.16
CA ALA A 65 1.73 15.58 -0.06
C ALA A 65 1.06 15.14 1.27
N HIS A 66 -0.15 15.63 1.56
CA HIS A 66 -0.90 15.19 2.74
C HIS A 66 -1.41 13.76 2.58
N LEU A 67 -1.91 13.43 1.38
CA LEU A 67 -2.37 12.07 1.12
C LEU A 67 -1.23 11.06 1.07
N CYS A 68 -0.04 11.45 0.59
CA CYS A 68 1.16 10.61 0.64
C CYS A 68 1.56 10.29 2.09
N ARG A 69 1.42 11.22 3.05
CA ARG A 69 1.63 10.89 4.48
C ARG A 69 0.69 9.77 4.93
N VAL A 70 -0.61 9.91 4.67
CA VAL A 70 -1.61 8.88 5.03
C VAL A 70 -1.33 7.56 4.31
N CYS A 71 -0.90 7.62 3.05
CA CYS A 71 -0.54 6.45 2.27
C CYS A 71 0.66 5.72 2.86
N ALA A 72 1.69 6.43 3.28
CA ALA A 72 2.85 5.85 3.95
C ALA A 72 2.46 5.13 5.25
N ASP A 73 1.62 5.77 6.08
CA ASP A 73 1.15 5.20 7.34
C ASP A 73 0.32 3.92 7.10
N ALA A 74 -0.58 3.94 6.12
CA ALA A 74 -1.38 2.77 5.74
C ALA A 74 -0.51 1.64 5.16
N CYS A 75 0.47 1.97 4.31
CA CYS A 75 1.41 1.01 3.75
C CYS A 75 2.26 0.35 4.85
N ASN A 76 2.74 1.12 5.82
CA ASN A 76 3.52 0.58 6.94
C ASN A 76 2.67 -0.37 7.80
N ALA A 77 1.44 0.02 8.15
CA ALA A 77 0.52 -0.84 8.89
C ALA A 77 0.19 -2.14 8.14
N CYS A 78 -0.09 -2.05 6.83
CA CYS A 78 -0.36 -3.21 5.99
C CYS A 78 0.86 -4.13 5.88
N ALA A 79 2.06 -3.56 5.68
CA ALA A 79 3.31 -4.32 5.64
C ALA A 79 3.57 -5.07 6.95
N ASP A 80 3.43 -4.40 8.10
CA ASP A 80 3.64 -5.00 9.42
C ASP A 80 2.72 -6.21 9.65
N GLU A 81 1.47 -6.15 9.20
CA GLU A 81 0.53 -7.27 9.32
C GLU A 81 0.85 -8.39 8.32
N CYS A 82 1.09 -8.04 7.05
CA CYS A 82 1.45 -9.02 6.02
C CYS A 82 2.75 -9.77 6.36
N GLU A 83 3.75 -9.12 6.98
CA GLU A 83 5.01 -9.75 7.39
C GLU A 83 4.80 -10.86 8.43
N LYS A 84 3.83 -10.71 9.34
CA LYS A 84 3.48 -11.76 10.31
C LYS A 84 3.00 -13.03 9.60
N HIS A 85 2.17 -12.88 8.59
CA HIS A 85 1.63 -14.01 7.81
C HIS A 85 2.64 -14.56 6.81
N ALA A 86 3.54 -13.71 6.27
CA ALA A 86 4.68 -14.16 5.49
C ALA A 86 5.58 -15.11 6.30
N ALA A 87 5.82 -14.81 7.58
CA ALA A 87 6.56 -15.68 8.49
C ALA A 87 5.85 -17.03 8.76
N MET A 88 4.55 -17.12 8.50
CA MET A 88 3.75 -18.37 8.56
C MET A 88 3.75 -19.15 7.24
N GLY A 89 4.48 -18.68 6.21
CA GLY A 89 4.63 -19.34 4.92
C GLY A 89 3.71 -18.83 3.81
N MET A 90 2.93 -17.76 4.04
CA MET A 90 2.03 -17.18 3.04
C MET A 90 2.79 -16.29 2.05
N ASP A 91 3.14 -16.83 0.88
CA ASP A 91 3.92 -16.10 -0.15
C ASP A 91 3.19 -14.87 -0.71
N HIS A 92 1.85 -14.87 -0.76
CA HIS A 92 1.09 -13.69 -1.17
C HIS A 92 1.25 -12.53 -0.18
N CYS A 93 1.27 -12.80 1.12
CA CYS A 93 1.53 -11.79 2.15
C CYS A 93 2.97 -11.27 2.07
N ARG A 94 3.96 -12.12 1.78
CA ARG A 94 5.35 -11.67 1.57
C ARG A 94 5.45 -10.65 0.43
N LYS A 95 4.87 -10.97 -0.72
CA LYS A 95 4.84 -10.07 -1.88
C LYS A 95 4.09 -8.76 -1.59
N CYS A 96 2.99 -8.85 -0.85
CA CYS A 96 2.24 -7.68 -0.42
C CYS A 96 3.08 -6.76 0.48
N ALA A 97 3.73 -7.32 1.49
CA ALA A 97 4.61 -6.59 2.38
C ALA A 97 5.75 -5.87 1.63
N GLU A 98 6.43 -6.55 0.71
CA GLU A 98 7.49 -5.96 -0.12
C GLU A 98 7.00 -4.75 -0.95
N ALA A 99 5.81 -4.88 -1.54
CA ALA A 99 5.17 -3.78 -2.29
C ALA A 99 4.78 -2.62 -1.37
N CYS A 100 4.21 -2.92 -0.20
CA CYS A 100 3.83 -1.93 0.80
C CYS A 100 5.05 -1.14 1.32
N ARG A 101 6.16 -1.81 1.66
CA ARG A 101 7.40 -1.14 2.09
C ARG A 101 7.97 -0.23 1.02
N THR A 102 7.93 -0.68 -0.23
CA THR A 102 8.38 0.13 -1.38
C THR A 102 7.52 1.38 -1.54
N CYS A 103 6.19 1.23 -1.45
CA CYS A 103 5.26 2.34 -1.57
C CYS A 103 5.34 3.31 -0.38
N ALA A 104 5.48 2.81 0.85
CA ALA A 104 5.64 3.62 2.05
C ALA A 104 6.83 4.57 1.90
N LYS A 105 7.99 4.03 1.53
CA LYS A 105 9.21 4.83 1.31
C LYS A 105 9.01 5.91 0.26
N ALA A 106 8.43 5.57 -0.89
CA ALA A 106 8.19 6.54 -1.97
C ALA A 106 7.21 7.64 -1.53
N CYS A 107 6.18 7.28 -0.76
CA CYS A 107 5.21 8.23 -0.23
C CYS A 107 5.81 9.16 0.83
N GLU A 108 6.69 8.65 1.70
CA GLU A 108 7.40 9.45 2.70
C GLU A 108 8.26 10.54 2.07
N GLU A 109 8.92 10.25 0.95
CA GLU A 109 9.72 11.22 0.20
C GLU A 109 8.86 12.35 -0.40
N MET A 110 7.57 12.08 -0.66
CA MET A 110 6.61 13.06 -1.20
C MET A 110 5.80 13.78 -0.11
N ALA A 111 5.80 13.26 1.12
CA ALA A 111 4.91 13.70 2.19
C ALA A 111 5.32 15.05 2.78
N THR A 112 4.36 15.76 3.37
CA THR A 112 4.68 16.94 4.18
C THR A 112 5.53 16.54 5.40
N PRO A 113 6.51 17.37 5.81
CA PRO A 113 7.24 17.18 7.06
C PRO A 113 6.29 17.13 8.26
N VAL A 114 6.66 16.37 9.30
CA VAL A 114 5.99 16.37 10.61
C VAL A 114 6.45 17.57 11.43
#